data_AF-A0A1F6S012-F1
#
_entry.id   AF-A0A1F6S012-F1
#
_cell.length_a   1.000
_cell.length_b   1.000
_cell.length_c   1.000
_cell.angle_alpha   90.00
_cell.angle_beta   90.00
_cell.angle_gamma   90.00
#
_symmetry.space_group_name_H-M   'P 1'
#
loop_
_entity.id
_entity.type
_entity.pdbx_description
1 polymer ?
#
loop_
_entity_poly.entity_id
_entity_poly.type
_entity_poly.pdbx_seq_one_letter_code
_entity_poly.pdbx_strand_id
1 'polypeptide(L)'
;MNKEIKEGDGIHVRAVRYGYNRSNGFMYKEIEKWYSKRDKEWQIVKKFLNDAFDNFTRGLNRETPYILLEQLGNKNADESKYTLSYQAYIQYFEYEKLQQAKEDTKLAMNLSQKALKTSNHTLWVAIITLVITFFALLFSIYFSIRQTS
;
A
#
# COMPACT_ATOMS: atom_id res chain seq x y z
N MET A 1 9.28 19.59 -11.42
CA MET A 1 8.73 19.89 -10.08
C MET A 1 9.33 18.90 -9.09
N ASN A 2 10.31 19.32 -8.29
CA ASN A 2 11.04 18.42 -7.38
C ASN A 2 10.19 18.22 -6.12
N LYS A 3 9.48 17.09 -6.03
CA LYS A 3 8.64 16.77 -4.87
C LYS A 3 9.56 16.67 -3.64
N GLU A 4 9.30 17.52 -2.66
CA GLU A 4 10.04 17.53 -1.39
C GLU A 4 9.72 16.24 -0.64
N ILE A 5 10.74 15.43 -0.39
CA ILE A 5 10.59 14.14 0.30
C ILE A 5 10.60 14.45 1.80
N LYS A 6 9.51 14.13 2.50
CA LYS A 6 9.37 14.34 3.96
C LYS A 6 9.52 13.02 4.71
N GLU A 7 9.90 13.06 5.99
CA GLU A 7 10.04 11.86 6.84
C GLU A 7 8.76 10.99 6.90
N GLY A 8 7.59 11.57 6.60
CA GLY A 8 6.30 10.89 6.48
C GLY A 8 6.06 10.11 5.18
N ASP A 9 6.96 10.13 4.20
CA ASP A 9 6.79 9.46 2.89
C ASP A 9 7.10 7.93 2.93
N GLY A 10 7.06 7.32 4.11
CA GLY A 10 7.28 5.88 4.30
C GLY A 10 8.71 5.42 3.99
N ILE A 11 9.70 6.32 4.06
CA ILE A 11 11.12 6.01 3.80
C ILE A 11 11.66 5.07 4.87
N HIS A 12 11.35 5.36 6.14
CA HIS A 12 11.69 4.51 7.28
C HIS A 12 11.09 3.11 7.11
N VAL A 13 9.82 3.03 6.71
CA VAL A 13 9.15 1.75 6.40
C VAL A 13 9.86 0.99 5.27
N ARG A 14 10.34 1.67 4.23
CA ARG A 14 11.14 1.03 3.16
C ARG A 14 12.47 0.49 3.68
N ALA A 15 13.16 1.23 4.54
CA ALA A 15 14.39 0.77 5.17
C ALA A 15 14.13 -0.44 6.08
N VAL A 16 13.03 -0.42 6.85
CA VAL A 16 12.60 -1.57 7.66
C VAL A 16 12.26 -2.76 6.77
N ARG A 17 11.51 -2.58 5.68
CA ARG A 17 11.21 -3.65 4.70
C ARG A 17 12.49 -4.29 4.14
N TYR A 18 13.52 -3.49 3.88
CA TYR A 18 14.81 -4.00 3.44
C TYR A 18 15.48 -4.90 4.50
N GLY A 19 15.43 -4.49 5.77
CA GLY A 19 15.92 -5.28 6.89
C GLY A 19 15.06 -6.52 7.16
N TYR A 20 13.74 -6.45 6.98
CA TYR A 20 12.80 -7.55 7.21
C TYR A 20 13.13 -8.75 6.31
N ASN A 21 13.50 -8.48 5.05
CA ASN A 21 13.94 -9.50 4.10
C ASN A 21 15.31 -10.11 4.43
N ARG A 22 15.96 -9.68 5.52
CA ARG A 22 17.29 -10.11 5.96
C ARG A 22 17.28 -10.39 7.46
N SER A 23 16.76 -11.55 7.84
CA SER A 23 16.67 -12.00 9.23
C SER A 23 18.01 -11.96 9.99
N ASN A 24 19.13 -12.13 9.28
CA ASN A 24 20.47 -12.12 9.86
C ASN A 24 21.06 -10.70 10.00
N GLY A 25 20.32 -9.65 9.62
CA GLY A 25 20.81 -8.27 9.52
C GLY A 25 21.39 -7.93 8.16
N PHE A 26 21.85 -6.68 8.02
CA PHE A 26 22.45 -6.14 6.81
C PHE A 26 23.59 -5.18 7.16
N MET A 27 24.58 -5.10 6.29
CA MET A 27 25.68 -4.15 6.40
C MET A 27 25.25 -2.77 5.90
N TYR A 28 25.85 -1.71 6.44
CA TYR A 28 25.65 -0.34 5.96
C TYR A 28 25.83 -0.22 4.43
N LYS A 29 26.92 -0.80 3.89
CA LYS A 29 27.22 -0.77 2.46
C LYS A 29 26.16 -1.44 1.59
N GLU A 30 25.46 -2.44 2.12
CA GLU A 30 24.42 -3.15 1.37
C GLU A 30 23.15 -2.30 1.22
N ILE A 31 22.75 -1.60 2.29
CA ILE A 31 21.61 -0.69 2.25
C ILE A 31 21.96 0.61 1.51
N GLU A 32 23.18 1.13 1.65
CA GLU A 32 23.71 2.26 0.85
C GLU A 32 23.57 1.96 -0.65
N LYS A 33 24.01 0.78 -1.09
CA LYS A 33 23.88 0.34 -2.48
C LYS A 33 22.42 0.26 -2.93
N TRP A 34 21.50 -0.17 -2.06
CA TRP A 34 20.07 -0.24 -2.37
C TRP A 34 19.45 1.15 -2.61
N TYR A 35 19.95 2.17 -1.91
CA TYR A 35 19.52 3.56 -2.05
C TYR A 35 20.36 4.38 -3.05
N SER A 36 21.35 3.80 -3.73
CA SER A 36 22.28 4.50 -4.64
C SER A 36 21.65 5.31 -5.79
N LYS A 37 20.39 5.03 -6.14
CA LYS A 37 19.63 5.78 -7.16
C LYS A 37 18.62 6.76 -6.55
N ARG A 38 18.63 6.92 -5.23
CA ARG A 38 17.64 7.66 -4.43
C ARG A 38 18.34 8.50 -3.37
N ASP A 39 19.28 9.34 -3.77
CA ASP A 39 20.15 10.11 -2.87
C ASP A 39 19.41 10.89 -1.78
N LYS A 40 18.23 11.45 -2.10
CA LYS A 40 17.39 12.16 -1.12
C LYS A 40 16.85 11.25 -0.02
N GLU A 41 16.44 10.03 -0.38
CA GLU A 41 16.01 9.03 0.61
C GLU A 41 17.20 8.52 1.41
N TRP A 42 18.35 8.36 0.75
CA TRP A 42 19.58 7.91 1.39
C TRP A 42 20.02 8.83 2.51
N GLN A 43 19.97 10.16 2.34
CA GLN A 43 20.34 11.10 3.41
C GLN A 43 19.53 10.88 4.70
N ILE A 44 18.24 10.59 4.57
CA ILE A 44 17.35 10.32 5.70
C ILE A 44 17.70 8.97 6.34
N VAL A 45 17.87 7.92 5.53
CA VAL A 45 18.23 6.57 6.01
C VAL A 45 19.61 6.56 6.66
N LYS A 46 20.59 7.28 6.08
CA LYS A 46 21.95 7.41 6.61
C LYS A 46 21.94 8.08 7.99
N LYS A 47 21.25 9.21 8.12
CA LYS A 47 21.08 9.88 9.42
C LYS A 47 20.50 8.91 10.46
N PHE A 48 19.45 8.21 10.06
CA PHE A 48 18.79 7.23 10.92
C PHE A 48 19.72 6.07 11.36
N LEU A 49 20.54 5.52 10.46
CA LEU A 49 21.53 4.47 10.78
C LEU A 49 22.62 4.99 11.72
N ASN A 50 23.11 6.22 11.48
CA ASN A 50 24.10 6.85 12.34
C ASN A 50 23.53 7.14 13.73
N ASP A 51 22.28 7.58 13.84
CA ASP A 51 21.62 7.79 15.13
C ASP A 51 21.49 6.46 15.90
N ALA A 52 21.22 5.34 15.21
CA ALA A 52 21.19 4.01 15.82
C ALA A 52 22.57 3.59 16.36
N PHE A 53 23.63 3.78 15.57
CA PHE A 53 25.01 3.53 15.97
C PHE A 53 25.44 4.40 17.17
N ASP A 54 25.14 5.71 17.13
CA ASP A 54 25.47 6.65 18.20
C ASP A 54 24.74 6.32 19.51
N ASN A 55 23.48 5.90 19.44
CA ASN A 55 22.73 5.49 20.63
C ASN A 55 23.31 4.21 21.23
N PHE A 56 23.68 3.25 20.39
CA PHE A 56 24.31 2.00 20.83
C PHE A 56 25.68 2.28 21.50
N THR A 57 26.56 3.02 20.83
CA THR A 57 27.91 3.32 21.34
C THR A 57 27.91 4.13 22.65
N ARG A 58 26.89 4.98 22.85
CA ARG A 58 26.73 5.77 24.08
C ARG A 58 26.00 5.01 25.20
N GLY A 59 25.60 3.76 24.98
CA GLY A 59 24.79 3.00 25.94
C GLY A 59 23.44 3.66 26.23
N LEU A 60 22.98 4.53 25.33
CA LEU A 60 21.69 5.19 25.44
C LEU A 60 20.65 4.17 25.01
N ASN A 61 19.85 3.69 25.98
CA ASN A 61 18.68 2.85 25.70
C ASN A 61 17.52 3.69 25.12
N ARG A 62 17.85 4.58 24.18
CA ARG A 62 16.87 5.31 23.39
C ARG A 62 16.50 4.40 22.24
N GLU A 63 15.27 3.90 22.26
CA GLU A 63 14.67 3.26 21.10
C GLU A 63 14.80 4.23 19.92
N THR A 64 15.72 3.95 18.98
CA THR A 64 15.54 4.49 17.63
C THR A 64 14.39 3.68 17.05
N PRO A 65 13.27 4.32 16.68
CA PRO A 65 12.02 3.60 16.46
C PRO A 65 12.02 2.58 15.31
N TYR A 66 13.12 2.31 14.61
CA TYR A 66 13.07 1.51 13.39
C TYR A 66 14.20 0.49 13.17
N ILE A 67 15.34 0.51 13.87
CA ILE A 67 16.47 -0.43 13.61
C ILE A 67 17.40 -0.37 14.81
N LEU A 68 17.28 -1.27 15.78
CA LEU A 68 18.33 -1.42 16.79
C LEU A 68 18.44 -2.87 17.23
N LEU A 69 19.35 -3.58 16.58
CA LEU A 69 20.44 -4.27 17.27
C LEU A 69 21.67 -4.20 16.36
N GLU A 70 22.63 -3.37 16.77
CA GLU A 70 23.98 -3.41 16.20
C GLU A 70 24.70 -4.64 16.78
N GLN A 71 25.27 -5.47 15.93
CA GLN A 71 26.27 -6.42 16.39
C GLN A 71 27.62 -5.70 16.28
N LEU A 72 28.14 -5.22 17.41
CA LEU A 72 29.47 -4.61 17.46
C LEU A 72 30.51 -5.61 16.95
N GLY A 73 30.94 -5.40 15.72
CA GLY A 73 32.20 -5.94 15.18
C GLY A 73 33.22 -4.84 14.90
N ASN A 74 32.81 -3.57 14.86
CA ASN A 74 33.63 -2.47 14.35
C ASN A 74 33.28 -1.13 15.02
N LYS A 75 34.23 -0.19 15.06
CA LYS A 75 34.07 1.16 15.67
C LYS A 75 33.52 2.20 14.69
N ASN A 76 33.11 1.78 13.49
CA ASN A 76 32.71 2.66 12.40
C ASN A 76 31.30 2.31 11.91
N ALA A 77 30.39 3.30 11.89
CA ALA A 77 29.01 3.14 11.43
C ALA A 77 28.92 2.62 9.98
N ASP A 78 29.85 3.04 9.10
CA ASP A 78 29.88 2.66 7.68
C ASP A 78 30.31 1.19 7.46
N GLU A 79 30.87 0.54 8.49
CA GLU A 79 31.31 -0.85 8.48
C GLU A 79 30.48 -1.72 9.43
N SER A 80 29.43 -1.15 10.00
CA SER A 80 28.60 -1.80 11.00
C SER A 80 27.51 -2.66 10.38
N LYS A 81 27.10 -3.67 11.15
CA LYS A 81 26.00 -4.57 10.83
C LYS A 81 24.79 -4.18 11.65
N TYR A 82 23.68 -3.94 10.97
CA TYR A 82 22.42 -3.52 11.55
C TYR A 82 21.42 -4.67 11.50
N THR A 83 20.64 -4.82 12.57
CA THR A 83 19.47 -5.69 12.61
C THR A 83 18.25 -4.89 13.05
N LEU A 84 17.07 -5.36 12.67
CA LEU A 84 15.82 -4.70 13.04
C LEU A 84 15.49 -4.96 14.51
N SER A 85 15.01 -3.92 15.19
CA SER A 85 14.41 -4.07 16.52
C SER A 85 13.02 -4.70 16.41
N TYR A 86 12.55 -5.31 17.51
CA TYR A 86 11.20 -5.88 17.57
C TYR A 86 10.10 -4.84 17.29
N GLN A 87 10.27 -3.61 17.75
CA GLN A 87 9.32 -2.51 17.53
C GLN A 87 9.26 -2.08 16.07
N ALA A 88 10.40 -2.11 15.37
CA ALA A 88 10.44 -1.89 13.92
C ALA A 88 9.64 -2.95 13.16
N TYR A 89 9.75 -4.22 13.57
CA TYR A 89 8.96 -5.30 13.02
C TYR A 89 7.45 -5.05 13.19
N ILE A 90 7.01 -4.64 14.38
CA ILE A 90 5.60 -4.32 14.65
C ILE A 90 5.11 -3.20 13.74
N GLN A 91 5.85 -2.10 13.66
CA GLN A 91 5.44 -0.94 12.86
C GLN A 91 5.41 -1.25 11.35
N TYR A 92 6.35 -2.07 10.87
CA TYR A 92 6.30 -2.57 9.50
C TYR A 92 5.07 -3.44 9.25
N PHE A 93 4.73 -4.33 10.20
CA PHE A 93 3.56 -5.18 10.10
C PHE A 93 2.24 -4.39 10.13
N GLU A 94 2.14 -3.37 10.99
CA GLU A 94 1.00 -2.45 11.02
C GLU A 94 0.86 -1.69 9.70
N TYR A 95 1.99 -1.23 9.13
CA TYR A 95 1.99 -0.59 7.84
C TYR A 95 1.48 -1.51 6.72
N GLU A 96 1.97 -2.75 6.66
CA GLU A 96 1.53 -3.73 5.65
C GLU A 96 0.03 -4.04 5.80
N LYS A 97 -0.47 -4.20 7.03
CA LYS A 97 -1.93 -4.34 7.29
C LYS A 97 -2.73 -3.14 6.81
N LEU A 98 -2.24 -1.92 7.05
CA LEU A 98 -2.90 -0.71 6.56
C LEU A 98 -2.90 -0.61 5.04
N GLN A 99 -1.84 -1.06 4.36
CA GLN A 99 -1.81 -1.11 2.90
C GLN A 99 -2.79 -2.15 2.36
N GLN A 100 -2.82 -3.35 2.93
CA GLN A 100 -3.76 -4.39 2.55
C GLN A 100 -5.21 -3.92 2.74
N ALA A 101 -5.53 -3.29 3.88
CA ALA A 101 -6.86 -2.74 4.12
C ALA A 101 -7.26 -1.67 3.08
N LYS A 102 -6.32 -0.86 2.60
CA LYS A 102 -6.57 0.12 1.53
C LYS A 102 -6.85 -0.56 0.19
N GLU A 103 -6.10 -1.60 -0.15
CA GLU A 103 -6.32 -2.39 -1.37
C GLU A 103 -7.67 -3.10 -1.34
N ASP A 104 -8.01 -3.73 -0.21
CA ASP A 104 -9.30 -4.38 0.01
C ASP A 104 -10.45 -3.38 -0.07
N THR A 105 -10.30 -2.20 0.52
CA THR A 105 -11.30 -1.12 0.43
C THR A 105 -11.48 -0.65 -1.02
N LYS A 106 -10.38 -0.50 -1.77
CA LYS A 106 -10.42 -0.11 -3.19
C LYS A 106 -11.10 -1.19 -4.03
N LEU A 107 -10.84 -2.47 -3.74
CA LEU A 107 -11.48 -3.59 -4.41
C LEU A 107 -12.98 -3.64 -4.10
N ALA A 108 -13.35 -3.48 -2.83
CA ALA A 108 -14.75 -3.38 -2.40
C ALA A 108 -15.49 -2.22 -3.07
N MET A 109 -14.84 -1.05 -3.19
CA MET A 109 -15.39 0.12 -3.88
C MET A 109 -15.58 -0.13 -5.39
N ASN A 110 -14.64 -0.83 -6.02
CA ASN A 110 -14.79 -1.23 -7.43
C ASN A 110 -15.93 -2.26 -7.62
N LEU A 111 -16.06 -3.22 -6.69
CA LEU A 111 -17.15 -4.20 -6.71
C LEU A 111 -18.51 -3.52 -6.51
N SER A 112 -18.63 -2.59 -5.57
CA SER A 112 -19.88 -1.86 -5.33
C SER A 112 -20.26 -1.00 -6.54
N GLN A 113 -19.31 -0.32 -7.18
CA GLN A 113 -19.57 0.42 -8.42
C GLN A 113 -20.02 -0.50 -9.57
N LYS A 114 -19.42 -1.69 -9.71
CA LYS A 114 -19.87 -2.68 -10.69
C LYS A 114 -21.29 -3.15 -10.39
N ALA A 115 -21.59 -3.48 -9.13
CA ALA A 115 -22.92 -3.91 -8.71
C ALA A 115 -23.99 -2.84 -9.00
N LEU A 116 -23.69 -1.57 -8.74
CA LEU A 116 -24.59 -0.45 -9.06
C LEU A 116 -24.84 -0.32 -10.57
N LYS A 117 -23.80 -0.48 -11.41
CA LYS A 117 -23.97 -0.47 -12.86
C LYS A 117 -24.82 -1.63 -13.36
N THR A 118 -24.62 -2.83 -12.82
CA THR A 118 -25.41 -4.01 -13.18
C THR A 118 -26.87 -3.87 -12.73
N SER A 119 -27.12 -3.35 -11.52
CA SER A 119 -28.47 -3.08 -11.03
C SER A 119 -29.22 -2.12 -11.94
N ASN A 120 -28.58 -1.04 -12.37
CA ASN A 120 -29.18 -0.08 -13.30
C ASN A 120 -29.48 -0.73 -14.65
N HIS A 121 -28.57 -1.56 -15.17
CA HIS A 121 -28.79 -2.27 -16.43
C HIS A 121 -30.00 -3.22 -16.37
N THR A 122 -30.15 -4.00 -15.28
CA THR A 122 -31.30 -4.89 -15.09
C THR A 122 -32.61 -4.12 -15.03
N LEU A 123 -32.63 -2.97 -14.37
CA LEU A 123 -33.82 -2.12 -14.24
C LEU A 123 -34.23 -1.51 -15.60
N TRP A 124 -33.25 -1.06 -16.40
CA TRP A 124 -33.49 -0.60 -17.77
C TRP A 124 -34.01 -1.70 -18.70
N VAL A 125 -33.44 -2.90 -18.63
CA VAL A 125 -33.91 -4.05 -19.42
C VAL A 125 -35.35 -4.41 -19.06
N ALA A 126 -35.71 -4.39 -17.77
CA ALA A 126 -37.07 -4.65 -17.31
C ALA A 126 -38.06 -3.60 -17.86
N ILE A 127 -37.72 -2.31 -17.83
CA ILE A 127 -38.57 -1.24 -18.38
C ILE A 127 -38.77 -1.41 -19.89
N ILE A 128 -37.70 -1.65 -20.65
CA ILE A 128 -37.78 -1.85 -22.11
C ILE A 128 -38.67 -3.06 -22.43
N THR A 129 -38.51 -4.15 -21.69
CA THR A 129 -39.33 -5.36 -21.88
C THR A 129 -40.81 -5.06 -21.67
N LEU A 130 -41.16 -4.34 -20.59
CA LEU A 130 -42.52 -3.93 -20.28
C LEU A 130 -43.15 -3.09 -21.41
N VAL A 131 -42.40 -2.13 -21.93
CA VAL A 131 -42.83 -1.26 -23.04
C VAL A 131 -43.07 -2.07 -24.31
N ILE A 132 -42.15 -2.98 -24.67
CA ILE A 132 -42.30 -3.84 -25.86
C ILE A 132 -43.55 -4.72 -25.72
N THR A 133 -43.74 -5.37 -24.57
CA THR A 133 -44.95 -6.19 -24.33
C THR A 133 -46.23 -5.39 -24.42
N PHE A 134 -46.25 -4.15 -23.91
CA PHE A 134 -47.42 -3.28 -23.98
C PHE A 134 -47.78 -2.92 -25.43
N PHE A 135 -46.81 -2.51 -26.24
CA PHE A 135 -47.04 -2.19 -27.66
C PHE A 135 -47.43 -3.41 -28.49
N ALA A 136 -46.84 -4.59 -28.22
CA ALA A 136 -47.23 -5.83 -28.88
C ALA A 136 -48.70 -6.19 -28.62
N LEU A 137 -49.17 -5.96 -27.39
CA LEU A 137 -50.56 -6.21 -26.99
C LEU A 137 -51.52 -5.23 -27.67
N LEU A 138 -51.17 -3.94 -27.71
CA LEU A 138 -51.95 -2.93 -28.45
C LEU A 138 -52.02 -3.22 -29.95
N PHE A 139 -50.91 -3.62 -30.57
CA PHE A 139 -50.86 -3.98 -31.99
C PHE A 139 -51.72 -5.21 -32.29
N SER A 140 -51.68 -6.22 -31.42
CA SER A 140 -52.51 -7.42 -31.54
C SER A 140 -54.01 -7.11 -31.42
N ILE A 141 -54.40 -6.24 -30.49
CA ILE A 141 -55.79 -5.77 -30.36
C ILE A 141 -56.21 -5.00 -31.61
N TYR A 142 -55.38 -4.06 -32.09
CA TYR A 142 -55.67 -3.28 -33.29
C TYR A 142 -55.88 -4.16 -34.53
N PHE A 143 -54.99 -5.13 -34.75
CA PHE A 143 -55.13 -6.08 -35.87
C PHE A 143 -56.36 -6.97 -35.74
N SER A 144 -56.68 -7.43 -34.53
CA SER A 144 -57.88 -8.23 -34.28
C SER A 144 -59.15 -7.46 -34.63
N ILE A 145 -59.28 -6.22 -34.16
CA ILE A 145 -60.43 -5.35 -34.46
C ILE A 145 -60.57 -5.11 -35.97
N ARG A 146 -59.45 -4.86 -36.66
CA ARG A 146 -59.42 -4.59 -38.10
C ARG A 146 -59.77 -5.81 -38.96
N GLN A 147 -59.56 -7.03 -38.47
CA GLN A 147 -59.96 -8.27 -39.17
C GLN A 147 -61.43 -8.63 -38.95
N THR A 148 -62.05 -8.13 -37.88
CA THR A 148 -63.48 -8.35 -37.55
C THR A 148 -64.43 -7.27 -38.11
N SER A 149 -63.89 -6.24 -38.79
CA SER A 149 -64.64 -5.19 -39.51
C SER A 149 -64.59 -5.42 -41.01
#